data_AF-A0AAN5CY54-F1
#
_entry.id   AF-A0AAN5CY54-F1
#
_cell.length_a   1.000
_cell.length_b   1.000
_cell.length_c   1.000
_cell.angle_alpha   90.00
_cell.angle_beta   90.00
_cell.angle_gamma   90.00
#
_symmetry.space_group_name_H-M   'P 1'
#
loop_
_entity.id
_entity.type
_entity.pdbx_description
1 polymer ?
#
loop_
_entity_poly.entity_id
_entity_poly.type
_entity_poly.pdbx_seq_one_letter_code
_entity_poly.pdbx_strand_id
1 'polypeptide(L)'
;DCRARKQPLSQVPPAVVQFESVQCELCGEMTDDFASTPSNPILRDNLLNRLQQTTKKSSNRIAQLRLLKRRLDFCTKHVQVGSNTKSLDVQGVEASRTEPTPIAVYRADYGNQHADLFDEPGPS
;
A
#
# COMPACT_ATOMS: atom_id res chain seq x y z
N ASP A 1 -39.27 36.57 42.38
CA ASP A 1 -38.05 37.30 41.95
C ASP A 1 -37.04 36.30 41.40
N CYS A 2 -37.09 36.01 40.09
CA CYS A 2 -36.27 35.00 39.43
C CYS A 2 -35.02 35.67 38.81
N ARG A 3 -33.94 35.79 39.59
CA ARG A 3 -32.67 36.34 39.12
C ARG A 3 -31.96 35.34 38.20
N ALA A 4 -32.15 35.52 36.89
CA ALA A 4 -31.39 34.84 35.85
C ALA A 4 -29.89 35.19 35.96
N ARG A 5 -29.09 34.26 36.48
CA ARG A 5 -27.63 34.37 36.48
C ARG A 5 -27.11 34.12 35.06
N LYS A 6 -26.75 35.18 34.35
CA LYS A 6 -25.96 35.10 33.12
C LYS A 6 -24.55 34.61 33.50
N GLN A 7 -24.23 33.35 33.21
CA GLN A 7 -22.84 32.91 33.31
C GLN A 7 -22.01 33.60 32.22
N PRO A 8 -20.83 34.15 32.54
CA PRO A 8 -19.92 34.67 31.54
C PRO A 8 -19.44 33.50 30.68
N LEU A 9 -19.58 33.64 29.36
CA LEU A 9 -19.06 32.71 28.36
C LEU A 9 -17.56 32.53 28.61
N SER A 10 -17.21 31.40 29.23
CA SER A 10 -15.83 30.98 29.45
C SER A 10 -15.17 30.86 28.07
N GLN A 11 -14.19 31.72 27.80
CA GLN A 11 -13.45 31.72 26.56
C GLN A 11 -12.74 30.36 26.42
N VAL A 12 -13.23 29.52 25.51
CA VAL A 12 -12.53 28.29 25.13
C VAL A 12 -11.28 28.74 24.37
N PRO A 13 -10.06 28.43 24.86
CA PRO A 13 -8.86 28.78 24.14
C PRO A 13 -8.90 28.12 22.74
N PRO A 14 -8.47 28.83 21.68
CA PRO A 14 -8.44 28.26 20.35
C PRO A 14 -7.55 27.01 20.39
N ALA A 15 -8.10 25.88 19.95
CA ALA A 15 -7.35 24.63 19.86
C ALA A 15 -6.16 24.88 18.92
N VAL A 16 -4.96 24.91 19.50
CA VAL A 16 -3.72 25.01 18.73
C VAL A 16 -3.53 23.70 18.01
N VAL A 17 -3.87 23.66 16.73
CA VAL A 17 -3.59 22.51 15.86
C VAL A 17 -2.09 22.47 15.65
N GLN A 18 -1.41 21.53 16.32
CA GLN A 18 0.00 21.25 16.04
C GLN A 18 0.07 20.47 14.73
N PHE A 19 0.67 21.06 13.71
CA PHE A 19 0.95 20.39 12.46
C PHE A 19 2.24 19.58 12.65
N GLU A 20 2.11 18.27 12.85
CA GLU A 20 3.26 17.37 12.89
C GLU A 20 3.67 17.03 11.45
N SER A 21 4.79 17.60 11.02
CA SER A 21 5.43 17.20 9.77
C SER A 21 6.04 15.81 9.92
N VAL A 22 5.80 14.92 8.95
CA VAL A 22 6.38 13.57 8.94
C VAL A 22 7.31 13.35 7.75
N GLN A 23 8.30 12.49 7.92
CA GLN A 23 9.22 12.13 6.84
C GLN A 23 8.60 11.05 5.95
N CYS A 24 8.56 11.28 4.64
CA CYS A 24 8.11 10.26 3.70
C CYS A 24 9.12 9.11 3.60
N GLU A 25 8.67 7.88 3.83
CA GLU A 25 9.52 6.67 3.80
C GLU A 25 10.05 6.31 2.39
N LEU A 26 9.44 6.89 1.34
CA LEU A 26 9.81 6.63 -0.06
C LEU A 26 10.88 7.60 -0.56
N CYS A 27 10.66 8.91 -0.42
CA CYS A 27 11.57 9.95 -0.93
C CYS A 27 12.43 10.63 0.14
N GLY A 28 12.10 10.47 1.42
CA GLY A 28 12.80 11.11 2.54
C GLY A 28 12.45 12.58 2.77
N GLU A 29 11.52 13.15 2.01
CA GLU A 29 11.05 14.54 2.15
C GLU A 29 10.14 14.69 3.38
N MET A 30 10.31 15.76 4.16
CA MET A 30 9.38 16.14 5.23
C MET A 30 8.13 16.76 4.62
N THR A 31 6.94 16.33 5.07
CA THR A 31 5.66 16.81 4.54
C THR A 31 4.63 16.94 5.66
N ASP A 32 3.79 17.96 5.57
CA ASP A 32 2.61 18.12 6.42
C ASP A 32 1.40 17.35 5.85
N ASP A 33 1.45 17.03 4.55
CA ASP A 33 0.42 16.28 3.84
C ASP A 33 0.93 14.87 3.53
N PHE A 34 0.42 13.90 4.28
CA PHE A 34 0.83 12.51 4.21
C PHE A 34 -0.36 11.56 4.30
N ALA A 35 -0.18 10.37 3.73
CA ALA A 35 -1.08 9.25 3.92
C ALA A 35 -0.31 8.07 4.53
N SER A 36 -0.91 7.48 5.56
CA SER A 36 -0.35 6.31 6.22
C SER A 36 -0.82 5.01 5.58
N THR A 37 0.01 3.97 5.69
CA THR A 37 -0.40 2.61 5.32
C THR A 37 -1.56 2.12 6.19
N PRO A 38 -2.56 1.43 5.59
CA PRO A 38 -3.61 0.77 6.35
C PRO A 38 -3.05 -0.43 7.14
N SER A 39 -3.68 -0.74 8.26
CA SER A 39 -3.33 -1.92 9.09
C SER A 39 -3.63 -3.25 8.40
N ASN A 40 -4.55 -3.26 7.43
CA ASN A 40 -4.89 -4.45 6.67
C ASN A 40 -3.75 -4.79 5.67
N PRO A 41 -3.16 -6.00 5.72
CA PRO A 41 -2.01 -6.37 4.89
C PRO A 41 -2.34 -6.37 3.40
N ILE A 42 -3.55 -6.77 3.01
CA ILE A 42 -3.97 -6.81 1.61
C ILE A 42 -4.07 -5.39 1.04
N LEU A 43 -4.67 -4.46 1.78
CA LEU A 43 -4.74 -3.06 1.37
C LEU A 43 -3.35 -2.40 1.34
N ARG A 44 -2.50 -2.76 2.29
CA ARG A 44 -1.11 -2.30 2.35
C ARG A 44 -0.32 -2.75 1.13
N ASP A 45 -0.37 -4.03 0.77
CA ASP A 45 0.31 -4.54 -0.41
C ASP A 45 -0.21 -3.89 -1.70
N ASN A 46 -1.52 -3.68 -1.81
CA ASN A 46 -2.10 -2.93 -2.93
C ASN A 46 -1.55 -1.51 -3.04
N LEU A 47 -1.43 -0.79 -1.92
CA LEU A 47 -0.83 0.56 -1.88
C LEU A 47 0.64 0.51 -2.32
N LEU A 48 1.43 -0.42 -1.78
CA LEU A 48 2.86 -0.57 -2.13
C LEU A 48 3.08 -0.97 -3.60
N ASN A 49 2.20 -1.81 -4.16
CA ASN A 49 2.21 -2.15 -5.58
C ASN A 49 1.95 -0.92 -6.46
N ARG A 50 1.00 -0.06 -6.09
CA ARG A 50 0.73 1.19 -6.82
C ARG A 50 1.92 2.14 -6.80
N LEU A 51 2.55 2.30 -5.63
CA LEU A 51 3.76 3.13 -5.46
C LEU A 51 4.97 2.63 -6.27
N GLN A 52 5.05 1.31 -6.53
CA GLN A 52 6.12 0.73 -7.32
C GLN A 52 5.98 1.08 -8.81
N GLN A 53 4.76 1.20 -9.31
CA GLN A 53 4.50 1.50 -10.72
C GLN A 53 4.89 2.94 -11.08
N THR A 54 4.72 3.88 -10.15
CA THR A 54 5.01 5.30 -10.40
C THR A 54 6.50 5.62 -10.43
N THR A 55 7.33 4.74 -9.87
CA THR A 55 8.70 5.10 -9.53
C THR A 55 9.64 3.91 -9.75
N LYS A 56 10.09 3.71 -11.00
CA LYS A 56 11.01 2.60 -11.37
C LYS A 56 12.27 2.54 -10.50
N LYS A 57 12.75 3.69 -10.02
CA LYS A 57 13.94 3.82 -9.16
C LYS A 57 13.72 3.34 -7.71
N SER A 58 12.46 3.19 -7.29
CA SER A 58 12.08 2.92 -5.89
C SER A 58 11.74 1.46 -5.62
N SER A 59 11.87 0.56 -6.60
CA SER A 59 11.47 -0.85 -6.46
C SER A 59 12.18 -1.56 -5.30
N ASN A 60 13.48 -1.33 -5.15
CA ASN A 60 14.28 -1.93 -4.07
C ASN A 60 13.86 -1.39 -2.69
N ARG A 61 13.64 -0.07 -2.59
CA ARG A 61 13.12 0.57 -1.38
C ARG A 61 11.77 -0.02 -0.99
N ILE A 62 10.86 -0.20 -1.94
CA ILE A 62 9.53 -0.77 -1.68
C ILE A 62 9.63 -2.23 -1.23
N ALA A 63 10.53 -3.02 -1.80
CA ALA A 63 10.79 -4.39 -1.34
C ALA A 63 11.22 -4.40 0.13
N GLN A 64 12.10 -3.48 0.55
CA GLN A 64 12.48 -3.32 1.96
C GLN A 64 11.28 -2.90 2.84
N LEU A 65 10.46 -1.96 2.36
CA LEU A 65 9.28 -1.48 3.09
C LEU A 65 8.18 -2.56 3.29
N ARG A 66 8.12 -3.58 2.43
CA ARG A 66 7.23 -4.73 2.60
C ARG A 66 7.63 -5.60 3.79
N LEU A 67 8.93 -5.73 4.05
CA LEU A 67 9.44 -6.52 5.17
C LEU A 67 9.15 -5.86 6.52
N LEU A 68 9.00 -4.53 6.53
CA LEU A 68 8.71 -3.77 7.74
C LEU A 68 7.23 -3.92 8.14
N LYS A 69 6.91 -4.60 9.25
CA LYS A 69 5.52 -4.73 9.74
C LYS A 69 4.97 -3.49 10.48
N ARG A 70 5.63 -2.33 10.38
CA ARG A 70 5.21 -1.07 11.03
C ARG A 70 4.35 -0.19 10.12
N ARG A 71 3.65 0.78 10.70
CA ARG A 71 2.98 1.86 9.96
C ARG A 71 4.04 2.69 9.23
N LEU A 72 3.79 2.97 7.97
CA LEU A 72 4.65 3.80 7.11
C LEU A 72 3.86 5.01 6.63
N ASP A 73 4.51 6.15 6.54
CA ASP A 73 3.92 7.40 6.08
C ASP A 73 4.53 7.84 4.75
N PHE A 74 3.66 8.23 3.83
CA PHE A 74 4.03 8.63 2.47
C PHE A 74 3.45 9.99 2.14
N CYS A 75 4.21 10.84 1.43
CA CYS A 75 3.66 12.10 0.95
C CYS A 75 2.56 11.85 -0.09
N THR A 76 1.54 12.71 -0.10
CA THR A 76 0.39 12.59 -0.99
C THR A 76 0.77 12.64 -2.48
N LYS A 77 1.89 13.29 -2.81
CA LYS A 77 2.51 13.29 -4.16
C LYS A 77 2.69 11.87 -4.73
N HIS A 78 3.00 10.89 -3.88
CA HIS A 78 3.18 9.50 -4.30
C HIS A 78 1.87 8.69 -4.29
N VAL A 79 0.89 9.10 -3.49
CA VAL A 79 -0.35 8.35 -3.27
C VAL A 79 -1.45 8.73 -4.28
N GLN A 80 -1.49 9.98 -4.75
CA GLN A 80 -2.53 10.49 -5.64
C GLN A 80 -2.53 9.93 -7.07
N VAL A 81 -1.47 9.25 -7.49
CA VAL A 81 -1.26 8.81 -8.90
C VAL A 81 -2.23 7.69 -9.34
N GLY A 82 -3.10 7.22 -8.45
CA GLY A 82 -4.14 6.22 -8.76
C GLY A 82 -5.46 6.77 -9.31
N SER A 83 -5.63 8.09 -9.43
CA SER A 83 -6.81 8.70 -10.07
C SER A 83 -6.68 8.72 -11.60
N ASN A 84 -6.06 7.69 -12.18
CA ASN A 84 -6.47 7.24 -13.51
C ASN A 84 -7.86 6.58 -13.38
N THR A 85 -8.86 7.39 -13.03
CA THR A 85 -10.12 7.34 -13.75
C THR A 85 -9.82 7.80 -15.18
N LYS A 86 -9.00 7.01 -15.90
CA LYS A 86 -9.47 6.63 -17.22
C LYS A 86 -10.80 5.98 -16.87
N SER A 87 -11.85 6.78 -17.01
CA SER A 87 -13.16 6.26 -17.32
C SER A 87 -12.86 5.05 -18.19
N LEU A 88 -13.03 3.86 -17.62
CA LEU A 88 -13.26 2.70 -18.45
C LEU A 88 -14.59 3.09 -19.09
N ASP A 89 -14.50 3.87 -20.16
CA ASP A 89 -15.38 3.73 -21.28
C ASP A 89 -15.36 2.24 -21.54
N VAL A 90 -16.33 1.58 -20.92
CA VAL A 90 -16.90 0.33 -21.33
C VAL A 90 -17.40 0.61 -22.75
N GLN A 91 -16.47 0.76 -23.70
CA GLN A 91 -16.78 0.47 -25.08
C GLN A 91 -17.12 -1.00 -25.07
N GLY A 92 -18.42 -1.25 -25.27
CA GLY A 92 -19.04 -2.54 -25.13
C GLY A 92 -18.17 -3.63 -25.71
N VAL A 93 -17.79 -4.56 -24.85
CA VAL A 93 -17.55 -5.93 -25.29
C VAL A 93 -18.88 -6.46 -25.81
N GLU A 94 -19.15 -6.19 -27.09
CA GLU A 94 -20.07 -7.03 -27.84
C GLU A 94 -19.57 -8.46 -27.69
N ALA A 95 -20.44 -9.31 -27.16
CA ALA A 95 -20.19 -10.70 -26.84
C ALA A 95 -19.87 -11.49 -28.11
N SER A 96 -18.62 -11.44 -28.56
CA SER A 96 -18.07 -12.41 -29.49
C SER A 96 -17.92 -13.72 -28.73
N ARG A 97 -18.90 -14.59 -28.95
CA ARG A 97 -18.93 -15.99 -28.55
C ARG A 97 -17.71 -16.71 -29.17
N THR A 98 -16.55 -16.63 -28.54
CA THR A 98 -15.49 -17.61 -28.80
C THR A 98 -15.83 -18.87 -28.05
N GLU A 99 -16.07 -19.92 -28.83
CA GLU A 99 -16.35 -21.27 -28.35
C GLU A 99 -15.25 -21.75 -27.39
N PRO A 100 -15.61 -22.52 -26.34
CA PRO A 100 -14.65 -23.02 -25.36
C PRO A 100 -13.71 -24.01 -26.06
N THR A 101 -12.46 -23.59 -26.28
CA THR A 101 -11.40 -24.51 -26.68
C THR A 101 -11.17 -25.53 -25.56
N PRO A 102 -11.15 -26.84 -25.85
CA PRO A 102 -10.91 -27.87 -24.85
C PRO A 102 -9.53 -27.69 -24.23
N ILE A 103 -9.51 -27.57 -22.91
CA ILE A 103 -8.30 -27.51 -22.09
C ILE A 103 -7.60 -28.86 -22.22
N ALA A 104 -6.50 -28.91 -22.97
CA ALA A 104 -5.58 -30.03 -22.95
C ALA A 104 -4.91 -30.08 -21.58
N VAL A 105 -5.39 -30.98 -20.72
CA VAL A 105 -4.77 -31.28 -19.42
C VAL A 105 -3.47 -32.04 -19.69
N TYR A 106 -2.37 -31.31 -19.87
CA TYR A 106 -1.04 -31.91 -19.83
C TYR A 106 -0.71 -32.23 -18.36
N ARG A 107 -0.84 -33.51 -17.99
CA ARG A 107 -0.23 -34.07 -16.78
C ARG A 107 1.28 -33.95 -16.92
N ALA A 108 1.90 -33.09 -16.13
CA ALA A 108 3.33 -33.10 -15.93
C ALA A 108 3.63 -34.04 -14.76
N ASP A 109 4.04 -35.27 -15.08
CA ASP A 109 4.72 -36.17 -14.16
C ASP A 109 6.08 -35.57 -13.80
N TYR A 110 6.11 -34.67 -12.80
CA TYR A 110 7.36 -34.22 -12.21
C TYR A 110 7.92 -35.34 -11.34
N GLY A 111 8.87 -36.06 -11.95
CA GLY A 111 9.72 -37.05 -11.31
C GLY A 111 10.40 -36.49 -10.07
N ASN A 112 10.05 -37.11 -8.95
CA ASN A 112 10.75 -37.08 -7.68
C ASN A 112 12.14 -37.72 -7.86
N GLN A 113 13.21 -36.94 -8.00
CA GLN A 113 14.58 -37.44 -7.93
C GLN A 113 15.49 -36.49 -7.16
N HIS A 114 16.28 -37.13 -6.29
CA HIS A 114 17.51 -36.67 -5.67
C HIS A 114 17.42 -35.76 -4.44
N ALA A 115 17.18 -36.42 -3.30
CA ALA A 115 17.83 -36.07 -2.04
C ALA A 115 19.29 -36.54 -2.11
N ASP A 116 20.22 -35.61 -2.41
CA ASP A 116 21.63 -35.80 -2.06
C ASP A 116 21.94 -35.03 -0.78
N LEU A 117 22.12 -35.83 0.26
CA LEU A 117 22.92 -35.59 1.44
C LEU A 117 24.26 -34.94 1.04
N PHE A 118 24.47 -33.68 1.43
CA PHE A 118 25.82 -33.17 1.61
C PHE A 118 26.13 -33.15 3.11
N ASP A 119 27.01 -34.07 3.48
CA ASP A 119 27.72 -34.16 4.75
C ASP A 119 28.78 -33.06 4.76
N GLU A 120 28.65 -32.05 5.62
CA GLU A 120 29.73 -31.07 5.84
C GLU A 120 30.52 -31.45 7.11
N PRO A 121 31.83 -31.72 7.00
CA PRO A 121 32.70 -31.92 8.16
C PRO A 121 33.02 -30.57 8.82
N GLY A 122 32.75 -30.47 10.13
CA GLY A 122 33.07 -29.30 10.93
C GLY A 122 34.57 -29.05 11.10
N PRO A 123 35.01 -27.79 11.26
CA PRO A 123 36.42 -27.47 11.47
C PRO A 123 36.86 -27.71 12.93
N SER A 124 38.08 -28.23 13.06
CA SER A 124 38.82 -28.50 14.30
C SER A 124 39.25 -27.25 15.06
#